data_AF-A0A1A6GD06-F1
#
_entry.id   AF-A0A1A6GD06-F1
#
_cell.length_a   1.000
_cell.length_b   1.000
_cell.length_c   1.000
_cell.angle_alpha   90.00
_cell.angle_beta   90.00
_cell.angle_gamma   90.00
#
_symmetry.space_group_name_H-M   'P 1'
#
loop_
_entity.id
_entity.type
_entity.pdbx_description
1 polymer ?
#
loop_
_entity_poly.entity_id
_entity_poly.type
_entity_poly.pdbx_seq_one_letter_code
_entity_poly.pdbx_strand_id
1 'polypeptide(L)'
;PIGALNPKRAVFYAERYETWEDDQSPPYHYNTHYSTATSALSWLVRIEPFTTFFLNANDGKFDHPDRTFSSIARSWRTSQRDTSDVK
;
A
#
# COMPACT_ATOMS: atom_id res chain seq x y z
N PRO A 1 1.09 -4.01 -13.85
CA PRO A 1 0.91 -3.90 -12.38
C PRO A 1 0.29 -2.56 -11.99
N ILE A 2 -0.27 -2.41 -10.78
CA ILE A 2 -0.89 -1.15 -10.33
C ILE A 2 0.07 0.04 -10.46
N GLY A 3 1.35 -0.15 -10.10
CA GLY A 3 2.40 0.85 -10.21
C GLY A 3 2.60 1.44 -11.61
N ALA A 4 2.25 0.69 -12.66
CA ALA A 4 2.44 1.07 -14.06
C ALA A 4 1.24 1.80 -14.70
N LEU A 5 0.10 1.90 -14.01
CA LEU A 5 -1.13 2.50 -14.58
C LEU A 5 -1.05 4.02 -14.69
N ASN A 6 -0.36 4.69 -13.75
CA ASN A 6 -0.09 6.11 -13.81
C ASN A 6 1.27 6.35 -14.48
N PRO A 7 1.33 6.97 -15.68
CA PRO A 7 2.57 7.12 -16.44
C PRO A 7 3.68 7.85 -15.68
N LYS A 8 3.34 8.90 -14.92
CA LYS A 8 4.33 9.64 -14.13
C LYS A 8 4.98 8.76 -13.06
N ARG A 9 4.20 7.87 -12.47
CA ARG A 9 4.67 6.94 -11.44
C ARG A 9 5.42 5.76 -12.03
N ALA A 10 5.00 5.29 -13.21
CA ALA A 10 5.71 4.26 -13.94
C ALA A 10 7.15 4.68 -14.27
N VAL A 11 7.33 5.94 -14.73
CA VAL A 11 8.66 6.52 -14.98
C VAL A 11 9.50 6.55 -13.70
N PHE A 12 8.95 7.04 -12.58
CA PHE A 12 9.64 7.03 -11.30
C PHE A 12 10.14 5.64 -10.89
N TYR A 13 9.32 4.60 -11.05
CA TYR A 13 9.74 3.23 -10.71
C TYR A 13 10.79 2.67 -11.67
N ALA A 14 10.71 3.00 -12.96
CA ALA A 14 11.69 2.59 -13.95
C ALA A 14 13.05 3.25 -13.67
N GLU A 15 13.08 4.57 -13.46
CA GLU A 15 14.30 5.31 -13.12
C GLU A 15 14.96 4.76 -11.86
N ARG A 16 14.18 4.56 -10.78
CA ARG A 16 14.70 3.97 -9.52
C ARG A 16 15.31 2.57 -9.73
N TYR A 17 14.70 1.76 -10.59
CA TYR A 17 15.20 0.42 -10.90
C TYR A 17 16.50 0.48 -11.72
N GLU A 18 16.57 1.38 -12.70
CA GLU A 18 17.71 1.54 -13.60
C GLU A 18 18.93 2.16 -12.91
N THR A 19 18.72 3.10 -11.97
CA THR A 19 19.80 3.78 -11.24
C THR A 19 20.10 3.12 -9.89
N TRP A 20 19.88 1.80 -9.78
CA TRP A 20 20.07 1.06 -8.53
C TRP A 20 21.56 0.86 -8.24
N GLU A 21 22.01 1.30 -7.06
CA GLU A 21 23.44 1.26 -6.65
C GLU A 21 23.69 0.37 -5.40
N ASP A 22 22.68 -0.34 -4.89
CA ASP A 22 22.85 -1.22 -3.72
C ASP A 22 23.27 -2.63 -4.14
N ASP A 23 24.54 -2.97 -3.90
CA ASP A 23 25.12 -4.28 -4.19
C ASP A 23 24.61 -5.41 -3.26
N GLN A 24 23.96 -5.07 -2.13
CA GLN A 24 23.44 -6.07 -1.18
C GLN A 24 22.06 -6.60 -1.58
N SER A 25 21.35 -5.88 -2.44
CA SER A 25 19.95 -6.15 -2.76
C SER A 25 19.73 -6.10 -4.28
N PRO A 26 19.03 -7.07 -4.89
CA PRO A 26 18.67 -6.94 -6.30
C PRO A 26 17.74 -5.74 -6.53
N PRO A 27 17.80 -5.10 -7.71
CA PRO A 27 16.91 -3.99 -8.04
C PRO A 27 15.46 -4.44 -8.06
N TYR A 28 14.56 -3.54 -7.65
CA TYR A 28 13.12 -3.80 -7.65
C TYR A 28 12.35 -2.51 -7.95
N HIS A 29 11.19 -2.68 -8.59
CA HIS A 29 10.32 -1.55 -8.91
C HIS A 29 9.50 -1.11 -7.69
N TYR A 30 9.07 -2.05 -6.86
CA TYR A 30 8.16 -1.80 -5.74
C TYR A 30 8.74 -2.36 -4.44
N ASN A 31 8.90 -1.51 -3.43
CA ASN A 31 9.24 -1.95 -2.06
C ASN A 31 8.00 -2.34 -1.25
N THR A 32 6.79 -2.16 -1.82
CA THR A 32 5.53 -2.58 -1.22
C THR A 32 4.85 -3.60 -2.10
N HIS A 33 3.99 -4.41 -1.48
CA HIS A 33 3.33 -5.54 -2.13
C HIS A 33 1.84 -5.26 -2.29
N TYR A 34 1.25 -5.74 -3.39
CA TYR A 34 -0.17 -5.55 -3.69
C TYR A 34 -1.11 -6.33 -2.74
N SER A 35 -0.55 -7.27 -1.99
CA SER A 35 -1.27 -8.09 -1.01
C SER A 35 -0.47 -8.18 0.27
N THR A 36 -1.07 -7.69 1.37
CA THR A 36 -0.53 -7.77 2.73
C THR A 36 -1.65 -8.04 3.72
N ALA A 37 -1.33 -8.67 4.86
CA ALA A 37 -2.31 -8.88 5.94
C ALA A 37 -2.92 -7.55 6.42
N THR A 38 -2.09 -6.52 6.60
CA THR A 38 -2.54 -5.16 6.96
C THR A 38 -3.55 -4.59 5.98
N SER A 39 -3.34 -4.79 4.67
CA SER A 39 -4.27 -4.31 3.66
C SER A 39 -5.62 -5.02 3.72
N ALA A 40 -5.64 -6.32 4.00
CA ALA A 40 -6.86 -7.11 4.16
C ALA A 40 -7.64 -6.68 5.42
N LEU A 41 -6.94 -6.52 6.55
CA LEU A 41 -7.54 -6.02 7.79
C LEU A 41 -8.13 -4.61 7.61
N SER A 42 -7.41 -3.71 6.93
CA SER A 42 -7.88 -2.36 6.64
C SER A 42 -9.16 -2.34 5.79
N TRP A 43 -9.25 -3.20 4.77
CA TRP A 43 -10.46 -3.32 3.93
C TRP A 43 -11.67 -3.83 4.72
N LEU A 44 -11.45 -4.79 5.61
CA LEU A 44 -12.50 -5.52 6.31
C LEU A 44 -12.75 -5.01 7.74
N VAL A 45 -12.19 -3.84 8.11
CA VAL A 45 -12.24 -3.26 9.47
C VAL A 45 -13.65 -3.05 10.04
N ARG A 46 -14.70 -3.21 9.24
CA ARG A 46 -16.11 -3.10 9.64
C ARG A 46 -16.80 -4.46 9.83
N ILE A 47 -16.07 -5.57 9.72
CA ILE A 47 -16.58 -6.93 9.74
C ILE A 47 -15.77 -7.75 10.75
N GLU A 48 -16.43 -8.43 11.68
CA GLU A 48 -15.77 -9.39 12.56
C GLU A 48 -15.44 -10.71 11.82
N PRO A 49 -14.33 -11.39 12.16
CA PRO A 49 -13.37 -11.11 13.24
C PRO A 49 -12.25 -10.10 12.87
N PHE A 50 -12.32 -9.49 11.68
CA PHE A 50 -11.24 -8.64 11.16
C PHE A 50 -11.09 -7.33 11.94
N THR A 51 -12.17 -6.78 12.48
CA THR A 51 -12.11 -5.65 13.41
C THR A 51 -11.28 -6.01 14.65
N THR A 52 -11.57 -7.14 15.28
CA THR A 52 -10.80 -7.64 16.44
C THR A 52 -9.32 -7.82 16.08
N PHE A 53 -9.02 -8.45 14.94
CA PHE A 53 -7.64 -8.61 14.48
C PHE A 53 -6.95 -7.28 14.18
N PHE A 54 -7.65 -6.33 13.58
CA PHE A 54 -7.14 -4.99 13.31
C PHE A 54 -6.79 -4.25 14.62
N LEU A 55 -7.66 -4.29 15.63
CA LEU A 55 -7.39 -3.68 16.93
C LEU A 55 -6.20 -4.33 17.62
N ASN A 56 -6.12 -5.66 17.61
CA ASN A 56 -4.99 -6.40 18.21
C ASN A 56 -3.66 -6.04 17.52
N ALA A 57 -3.66 -5.80 16.21
CA ALA A 57 -2.47 -5.38 15.47
C ALA A 57 -2.11 -3.89 15.67
N ASN A 58 -3.00 -3.09 16.27
CA ASN A 58 -2.84 -1.65 16.45
C ASN A 58 -3.01 -1.22 17.93
N ASP A 59 -2.39 -1.97 18.85
CA ASP A 59 -2.37 -1.67 20.29
C ASP A 59 -3.76 -1.42 20.91
N GLY A 60 -4.76 -2.17 20.45
CA GLY A 60 -6.15 -2.09 20.92
C GLY A 60 -6.91 -0.86 20.44
N LYS A 61 -6.42 -0.12 19.45
CA LYS A 61 -7.02 1.13 18.95
C LYS A 61 -7.26 1.09 17.45
N PHE A 62 -8.26 1.87 17.02
CA PHE A 62 -8.40 2.18 15.61
C PHE A 62 -7.27 3.10 15.15
N ASP A 63 -6.94 3.03 13.87
CA ASP A 63 -5.97 3.91 13.24
C ASP A 63 -6.54 5.33 13.10
N HIS A 64 -5.68 6.28 12.75
CA HIS A 64 -6.07 7.65 12.45
C HIS A 64 -7.19 7.64 11.37
N PRO A 65 -8.26 8.45 11.53
CA PRO A 65 -9.39 8.44 10.60
C PRO A 65 -9.00 8.77 9.16
N ASP A 66 -7.94 9.57 8.96
CA ASP A 66 -7.42 9.86 7.63
C ASP A 66 -6.71 8.69 6.94
N ARG A 67 -6.29 7.66 7.68
CA ARG A 67 -5.65 6.46 7.13
C ARG A 67 -6.61 5.28 7.04
N THR A 68 -7.64 5.29 7.86
CA THR A 68 -8.66 4.24 7.87
C THR A 68 -9.43 4.21 6.55
N PHE A 69 -9.72 3.00 6.05
CA PHE A 69 -10.51 2.84 4.84
C PHE A 69 -11.89 3.50 4.99
N SER A 70 -12.14 4.51 4.15
CA SER A 70 -13.34 5.35 4.23
C SER A 70 -14.03 5.56 2.89
N SER A 71 -13.34 5.40 1.76
CA SER A 71 -13.91 5.65 0.43
C SER A 71 -13.18 4.84 -0.65
N ILE A 72 -13.95 4.17 -1.51
CA ILE A 72 -13.42 3.42 -2.66
C ILE A 72 -12.67 4.35 -3.61
N ALA A 73 -13.25 5.51 -3.92
CA ALA A 73 -12.63 6.49 -4.83
C ALA A 73 -11.33 7.06 -4.24
N ARG A 74 -11.27 7.28 -2.92
CA ARG A 74 -10.05 7.70 -2.23
C ARG A 74 -8.99 6.60 -2.33
N SER A 75 -9.33 5.36 -1.99
CA SER A 75 -8.39 4.23 -2.06
C SER A 75 -7.84 4.02 -3.46
N TRP A 76 -8.68 4.04 -4.50
CA TRP A 76 -8.23 3.96 -5.89
C TRP A 76 -7.27 5.11 -6.24
N ARG A 77 -7.58 6.34 -5.84
CA ARG A 77 -6.72 7.50 -6.08
C ARG A 77 -5.37 7.35 -5.37
N THR A 78 -5.35 6.84 -4.14
CA THR A 78 -4.11 6.57 -3.39
C THR A 78 -3.27 5.51 -4.09
N SER A 79 -3.86 4.36 -4.45
CA SER A 79 -3.22 3.30 -5.24
C SER A 79 -2.68 3.77 -6.59
N GLN A 80 -3.07 4.95 -7.09
CA GLN A 80 -2.56 5.53 -8.34
C GLN A 80 -1.51 6.64 -8.14
N ARG A 81 -1.36 7.18 -6.93
CA ARG A 81 -0.55 8.39 -6.68
C ARG A 81 0.54 8.19 -5.65
N ASP A 82 0.28 7.43 -4.59
CA ASP A 82 1.27 7.15 -3.56
C ASP A 82 2.31 6.16 -4.14
N THR A 83 3.59 6.46 -3.98
CA THR A 83 4.68 5.59 -4.45
C THR A 83 4.86 4.36 -3.57
N SER A 84 4.29 4.38 -2.36
CA SER A 84 4.26 3.27 -1.42
C SER A 84 2.96 2.45 -1.48
N ASP A 85 1.95 2.88 -2.24
CA ASP A 85 0.70 2.12 -2.43
C ASP A 85 0.57 1.59 -3.85
N VAL A 86 0.83 0.28 -3.99
CA VAL A 86 0.68 -0.49 -5.23
C VAL A 86 -0.37 -1.60 -5.09
N LYS A 87 -1.24 -1.53 -4.08
CA LYS A 87 -2.36 -2.43 -3.90
C LYS A 87 -3.51 -2.12 -4.87
#